data_AF-C5M0Z6-F1
#
_entry.id   AF-C5M0Z6-F1
#
_cell.length_a   1.000
_cell.length_b   1.000
_cell.length_c   1.000
_cell.angle_alpha   90.00
_cell.angle_beta   90.00
_cell.angle_gamma   90.00
#
_symmetry.space_group_name_H-M   'P 1'
#
loop_
_entity.id
_entity.type
_entity.pdbx_description
1 polymer ?
#
loop_
_entity_poly.entity_id
_entity_poly.type
_entity_poly.pdbx_seq_one_letter_code
_entity_poly.pdbx_strand_id
1 'polypeptide(L)'
;MKMVWPLTRTVSEADNWYLVQTNYDRWEADPISDPRRTVAENCVKEHGKTNDIKSTWDVVMDCSFLSGVSTNHTIYTSIMDPTYGDFSTYIRYDADDAWNKNHQ
;
A
#
# COMPACT_ATOMS: atom_id res chain seq x y z
N MET A 1 17.72 -21.00 -24.96
CA MET A 1 16.61 -20.03 -24.80
C MET A 1 16.94 -19.20 -23.56
N LYS A 2 17.39 -17.95 -23.72
CA LYS A 2 17.70 -17.05 -22.60
C LYS A 2 16.52 -16.11 -22.42
N MET A 3 15.75 -16.32 -21.37
CA MET A 3 14.76 -15.37 -20.91
C MET A 3 15.51 -14.37 -20.01
N VAL A 4 15.97 -13.27 -20.59
CA VAL A 4 16.48 -12.12 -19.84
C VAL A 4 15.39 -11.07 -19.92
N TRP A 5 14.61 -10.95 -18.85
CA TRP A 5 13.73 -9.80 -18.66
C TRP A 5 14.58 -8.65 -18.12
N PRO A 6 14.69 -7.50 -18.81
CA PRO A 6 15.34 -6.34 -18.21
C PRO A 6 14.46 -5.82 -17.08
N LEU A 7 15.01 -5.78 -15.86
CA LEU A 7 14.35 -5.25 -14.65
C LEU A 7 14.26 -3.71 -14.64
N THR A 8 14.58 -3.02 -15.73
CA THR A 8 14.62 -1.56 -15.75
C THR A 8 13.55 -1.00 -16.68
N ARG A 9 12.34 -0.84 -16.13
CA ARG A 9 11.35 0.10 -16.67
C ARG A 9 11.78 1.49 -16.23
N THR A 10 12.02 2.38 -17.19
CA THR A 10 12.41 3.78 -17.03
C THR A 10 11.31 4.59 -16.34
N VAL A 11 11.25 4.49 -15.01
CA VAL A 11 10.77 5.54 -14.12
C VAL A 11 12.02 5.95 -13.35
N SER A 12 12.33 7.24 -13.30
CA SER A 12 13.55 7.77 -12.67
C SER A 12 13.95 6.97 -11.42
N GLU A 13 15.20 6.53 -11.35
CA GLU A 13 15.81 5.75 -10.24
C GLU A 13 15.71 6.42 -8.86
N ALA A 14 15.07 7.60 -8.75
CA ALA A 14 15.03 8.44 -7.57
C ALA A 14 14.05 7.99 -6.46
N ASP A 15 13.09 7.08 -6.71
CA ASP A 15 11.97 6.85 -5.77
C ASP A 15 11.62 5.36 -5.50
N ASN A 16 12.60 4.46 -5.57
CA ASN A 16 12.40 3.02 -5.34
C ASN A 16 12.51 2.60 -3.85
N TRP A 17 11.94 3.37 -2.92
CA TRP A 17 12.02 3.03 -1.49
C TRP A 17 10.80 2.26 -0.97
N TYR A 18 9.76 2.09 -1.78
CA TYR A 18 8.58 1.29 -1.47
C TYR A 18 8.05 0.59 -2.73
N LEU A 19 7.27 -0.48 -2.51
CA LEU A 19 6.50 -1.16 -3.55
C LEU A 19 5.08 -1.34 -3.04
N VAL A 20 4.09 -0.98 -3.87
CA VAL A 20 2.68 -1.28 -3.62
C VAL A 20 2.25 -2.37 -4.59
N GLN A 21 1.50 -3.34 -4.08
CA GLN A 21 0.89 -4.40 -4.88
C GLN A 21 -0.54 -4.66 -4.40
N THR A 22 -1.45 -4.81 -5.36
CA THR A 22 -2.84 -5.21 -5.14
C THR A 22 -3.12 -6.50 -5.92
N ASN A 23 -4.28 -6.61 -6.58
CA ASN A 23 -4.72 -7.79 -7.32
C ASN A 23 -4.49 -7.70 -8.83
N TYR A 24 -3.85 -6.63 -9.31
CA TYR A 24 -3.61 -6.39 -10.74
C TYR A 24 -2.11 -6.26 -11.02
N ASP A 25 -1.73 -6.57 -12.26
CA ASP A 25 -0.35 -6.47 -12.70
C ASP A 25 0.15 -5.03 -12.66
N ARG A 26 1.38 -4.84 -12.18
CA ARG A 26 1.97 -3.50 -12.00
C ARG A 26 2.14 -2.75 -13.32
N TRP A 27 2.32 -3.45 -14.43
CA TRP A 27 2.52 -2.81 -15.73
C TRP A 27 1.24 -2.31 -16.39
N GLU A 28 0.08 -2.70 -15.86
CA GLU A 28 -1.24 -2.24 -16.28
C GLU A 28 -1.76 -1.15 -15.35
N ALA A 29 -2.68 -0.31 -15.82
CA ALA A 29 -3.41 0.61 -14.95
C ALA A 29 -4.31 -0.18 -14.00
N ASP A 30 -4.58 0.37 -12.81
CA ASP A 30 -5.62 -0.17 -11.94
C ASP A 30 -7.01 0.06 -12.58
N PRO A 31 -7.98 -0.84 -12.37
CA PRO A 31 -9.33 -0.60 -12.83
C PRO A 31 -9.91 0.64 -12.17
N ILE A 32 -10.67 1.43 -12.91
CA ILE A 32 -11.33 2.64 -12.39
C ILE A 32 -12.25 2.30 -11.20
N SER A 33 -12.86 1.11 -11.20
CA SER A 33 -13.70 0.63 -10.12
C SER A 33 -12.94 0.18 -8.87
N ASP A 34 -11.63 -0.03 -8.97
CA ASP A 34 -10.78 -0.51 -7.89
C ASP A 34 -9.38 0.14 -7.94
N PRO A 35 -9.26 1.44 -7.61
CA PRO A 35 -8.01 2.18 -7.69
C PRO A 35 -7.12 2.03 -6.45
N ARG A 36 -7.26 0.93 -5.68
CA ARG A 36 -6.57 0.72 -4.40
C ARG A 36 -5.06 0.93 -4.48
N ARG A 37 -4.44 0.56 -5.61
CA ARG A 37 -2.99 0.73 -5.82
C ARG A 37 -2.62 2.20 -5.94
N THR A 38 -3.31 2.96 -6.81
CA THR A 38 -3.03 4.39 -7.00
C THR A 38 -3.26 5.17 -5.70
N VAL A 39 -4.33 4.87 -4.96
CA VAL A 39 -4.62 5.53 -3.67
C VAL A 39 -3.48 5.28 -2.67
N ALA A 40 -3.02 4.04 -2.52
CA ALA A 40 -1.93 3.70 -1.62
C ALA A 40 -0.59 4.34 -2.05
N GLU A 41 -0.25 4.29 -3.34
CA GLU A 41 0.98 4.92 -3.85
C GLU A 41 0.99 6.43 -3.60
N ASN A 42 -0.14 7.11 -3.78
CA ASN A 42 -0.22 8.54 -3.53
C ASN A 42 -0.03 8.86 -2.04
N CYS A 43 -0.68 8.11 -1.14
CA CYS A 43 -0.48 8.28 0.30
C CYS A 43 1.00 8.11 0.70
N VAL A 44 1.65 7.05 0.22
CA VAL A 44 3.06 6.80 0.55
C VAL A 44 3.98 7.89 -0.04
N LYS A 45 3.69 8.40 -1.25
CA LYS A 45 4.42 9.54 -1.84
C LYS A 45 4.26 10.83 -1.03
N GLU A 46 3.05 11.09 -0.53
CA GLU A 46 2.74 12.28 0.28
C GLU A 46 3.50 12.27 1.61
N HIS A 47 3.62 11.10 2.25
CA HIS A 47 4.46 10.93 3.44
C HIS A 47 5.95 11.03 3.13
N GLY A 48 6.38 10.47 2.00
CA GLY A 48 7.78 10.43 1.60
C GLY A 48 8.62 9.43 2.40
N LYS A 49 9.89 9.28 2.00
CA LYS A 49 10.81 8.33 2.65
C LYS A 49 11.16 8.81 4.05
N THR A 50 10.93 7.96 5.05
CA THR A 50 11.32 8.22 6.44
C THR A 50 12.69 7.62 6.75
N ASN A 51 13.39 8.18 7.75
CA ASN A 51 14.75 7.77 8.12
C ASN A 51 14.78 6.73 9.25
N ASP A 52 13.67 6.54 9.96
CA ASP A 52 13.54 5.58 11.05
C ASP A 52 12.30 4.70 10.90
N ILE A 53 12.37 3.56 11.57
CA ILE A 53 11.36 2.50 11.49
C ILE A 53 10.02 2.90 12.10
N LYS A 54 10.01 3.70 13.17
CA LYS A 54 8.77 4.11 13.82
C LYS A 54 7.98 5.01 12.86
N SER A 55 8.69 5.94 12.22
CA SER A 55 8.11 6.75 11.16
C SER A 55 7.63 5.89 9.97
N THR A 56 8.37 4.86 9.56
CA THR A 56 7.90 3.93 8.51
C THR A 56 6.63 3.18 8.93
N TRP A 57 6.57 2.74 10.19
CA TRP A 57 5.41 2.07 10.77
C TRP A 57 4.18 2.97 10.74
N ASP A 58 4.34 4.24 11.11
CA ASP A 58 3.26 5.23 11.08
C ASP A 58 2.75 5.46 9.64
N VAL A 59 3.64 5.52 8.65
CA VAL A 59 3.26 5.62 7.22
C VAL A 59 2.47 4.38 6.77
N VAL A 60 2.95 3.17 7.10
CA VAL A 60 2.25 1.93 6.71
C VAL A 60 0.88 1.85 7.40
N MET A 61 0.77 2.23 8.68
CA MET A 61 -0.50 2.32 9.39
C MET A 61 -1.45 3.31 8.71
N ASP A 62 -1.03 4.56 8.51
CA ASP A 62 -1.90 5.59 7.94
C ASP A 62 -2.42 5.20 6.55
N CYS A 63 -1.52 4.80 5.65
CA CYS A 63 -1.91 4.43 4.29
C CYS A 63 -2.73 3.13 4.20
N SER A 64 -2.53 2.17 5.12
CA SER A 64 -3.35 0.94 5.15
C SER A 64 -4.75 1.16 5.72
N PHE A 65 -4.95 2.23 6.49
CA PHE A 65 -6.22 2.57 7.10
C PHE A 65 -7.04 3.57 6.28
N LEU A 66 -6.40 4.22 5.29
CA LEU A 66 -7.04 5.15 4.37
C LEU A 66 -8.23 4.53 3.62
N SER A 67 -9.32 5.29 3.52
CA SER A 67 -10.47 4.93 2.69
C SER A 67 -10.04 4.77 1.23
N GLY A 68 -10.45 3.68 0.60
CA GLY A 68 -10.05 3.37 -0.78
C GLY A 68 -8.75 2.57 -0.88
N VAL A 69 -8.03 2.34 0.23
CA VAL A 69 -7.10 1.21 0.39
C VAL A 69 -7.81 0.11 1.18
N SER A 70 -8.35 0.49 2.35
CA SER A 70 -9.26 -0.34 3.13
C SER A 70 -10.68 -0.23 2.58
N THR A 71 -11.40 -1.35 2.52
CA THR A 71 -12.79 -1.43 2.05
C THR A 71 -13.63 -2.23 3.04
N ASN A 72 -14.96 -2.25 2.87
CA ASN A 72 -15.85 -3.08 3.70
C ASN A 72 -15.57 -4.60 3.63
N HIS A 73 -14.70 -5.05 2.72
CA HIS A 73 -14.23 -6.43 2.63
C HIS A 73 -12.91 -6.67 3.36
N THR A 74 -12.27 -5.64 3.92
CA THR A 74 -11.01 -5.77 4.68
C THR A 74 -11.30 -6.41 6.04
N ILE A 75 -10.70 -7.58 6.31
CA ILE A 75 -10.91 -8.33 7.56
C ILE A 75 -9.87 -7.97 8.62
N TYR A 76 -8.61 -7.85 8.23
CA TYR A 76 -7.51 -7.50 9.13
C TYR A 76 -6.41 -6.73 8.40
N THR A 77 -5.60 -6.01 9.16
CA THR A 77 -4.36 -5.36 8.68
C THR A 77 -3.20 -5.85 9.53
N SER A 78 -2.11 -6.25 8.87
CA SER A 78 -0.89 -6.71 9.54
C SER A 78 0.29 -5.85 9.14
N ILE A 79 1.13 -5.51 10.10
CA ILE A 79 2.38 -4.77 9.90
C ILE A 79 3.51 -5.55 10.57
N MET A 80 4.66 -5.59 9.89
CA MET A 80 5.80 -6.40 10.30
C MET A 80 7.07 -5.57 10.20
N ASP A 81 7.96 -5.74 11.18
CA ASP A 81 9.36 -5.33 11.07
C ASP A 81 10.28 -6.54 11.31
N PRO A 82 10.96 -7.04 10.27
CA PRO A 82 11.86 -8.19 10.39
C PRO A 82 13.14 -7.88 11.19
N THR A 83 13.49 -6.61 11.39
CA THR A 83 14.72 -6.20 12.09
C THR A 83 14.63 -6.53 13.57
N TYR A 84 13.50 -6.20 14.21
CA TYR A 84 13.24 -6.47 15.62
C TYR A 84 12.36 -7.71 15.84
N GLY A 85 11.78 -8.28 14.78
CA GLY A 85 10.86 -9.41 14.85
C GLY A 85 9.45 -9.00 15.28
N ASP A 86 9.10 -7.73 15.08
CA ASP A 86 7.80 -7.19 15.43
C ASP A 86 6.76 -7.62 14.40
N PHE A 87 5.59 -8.05 14.89
CA PHE A 87 4.45 -8.44 14.08
C PHE A 87 3.18 -8.04 14.82
N SER A 88 2.39 -7.16 14.22
CA SER A 88 1.11 -6.71 14.78
C SER A 88 -0.01 -6.91 13.76
N THR A 89 -1.14 -7.44 14.22
CA THR A 89 -2.35 -7.62 13.42
C THR A 89 -3.55 -6.99 14.11
N TYR A 90 -4.34 -6.24 13.35
CA TYR A 90 -5.53 -5.55 13.81
C TYR A 90 -6.74 -6.06 13.02
N ILE A 91 -7.79 -6.51 13.70
CA ILE A 91 -9.09 -6.79 13.06
C ILE A 91 -9.74 -5.46 12.68
N ARG A 92 -10.21 -5.33 11.44
CA ARG A 92 -10.66 -4.06 10.86
C ARG A 92 -12.19 -3.94 10.88
N TYR A 93 -12.74 -3.49 12.00
CA TYR A 93 -14.17 -3.16 12.10
C TYR A 93 -14.50 -1.81 11.44
N ASP A 94 -13.54 -0.90 11.41
CA ASP A 94 -13.62 0.45 10.86
C ASP A 94 -13.66 0.51 9.32
N ALA A 95 -13.30 -0.60 8.66
CA ALA A 95 -13.25 -0.67 7.21
C ALA A 95 -14.64 -0.68 6.56
N ASP A 96 -15.65 -1.18 7.27
CA ASP A 96 -17.07 -1.09 6.87
C ASP A 96 -17.57 0.37 6.97
N ASP A 97 -17.23 1.06 8.07
CA ASP A 97 -17.63 2.44 8.31
C ASP A 97 -17.02 3.45 7.32
N ALA A 98 -15.78 3.24 6.88
CA ALA A 98 -15.09 4.11 5.94
C ALA A 98 -15.68 4.05 4.52
N TRP A 99 -16.11 2.86 4.07
CA TRP A 99 -16.78 2.68 2.77
C TRP A 99 -18.16 3.36 2.76
N ASN A 100 -18.94 3.13 3.81
CA ASN A 100 -20.32 3.61 3.92
C ASN A 100 -20.43 5.13 4.03
N LYS A 101 -19.40 5.84 4.50
CA LYS A 101 -19.39 7.32 4.57
C LYS A 101 -19.11 8.00 3.23
N ASN A 102 -18.45 7.32 2.30
CA ASN A 102 -17.99 7.91 1.03
C ASN A 102 -18.83 7.47 -0.19
N HIS A 103 -19.83 6.60 0.00
CA HIS A 103 -20.68 6.04 -1.06
C HIS A 103 -22.19 6.09 -0.74
N GLN A 104 -22.62 7.02 0.12
CA GLN A 104 -24.02 7.47 0.26
C GLN A 104 -24.22 8.75 -0.55
#